data_AF-A0A1Z9C858-F1
#
_entry.id   AF-A0A1Z9C858-F1
#
_cell.length_a   1.000
_cell.length_b   1.000
_cell.length_c   1.000
_cell.angle_alpha   90.00
_cell.angle_beta   90.00
_cell.angle_gamma   90.00
#
_symmetry.space_group_name_H-M   'P 1'
#
loop_
_entity.id
_entity.type
_entity.pdbx_description
1 polymer ?
#
loop_
_entity_poly.entity_id
_entity_poly.type
_entity_poly.pdbx_seq_one_letter_code
_entity_poly.pdbx_strand_id
1 'polypeptide(L)'
;MTKDPKTGTGKKPKGTGRRLYTDENPKDTVPIKFATVADAQATARKVKRINKPYARKIQILTVVEQRAKVAGKPRQAAIAKRAKQELRAKHEAKKGTTKKK
;
A
#
# COMPACT_ATOMS: atom_id res chain seq x y z
N MET A 1 29.06 -28.56 -5.72
CA MET A 1 28.27 -27.73 -4.76
C MET A 1 27.70 -26.56 -5.54
N THR A 2 26.39 -26.51 -5.74
CA THR A 2 25.73 -25.42 -6.48
C THR A 2 25.86 -24.13 -5.67
N LYS A 3 26.28 -23.04 -6.32
CA LYS A 3 26.47 -21.74 -5.64
C LYS A 3 25.13 -21.23 -5.13
N ASP A 4 25.09 -20.71 -3.90
CA ASP A 4 23.87 -20.09 -3.35
C ASP A 4 23.38 -18.97 -4.28
N PRO A 5 22.07 -18.85 -4.52
CA PRO A 5 21.52 -17.87 -5.43
C PRO A 5 21.77 -16.45 -4.90
N LYS A 6 22.25 -15.55 -5.76
CA LYS A 6 22.53 -14.14 -5.41
C LYS A 6 21.25 -13.32 -5.22
N THR A 7 20.21 -13.68 -5.95
CA THR A 7 18.86 -13.11 -5.90
C THR A 7 17.92 -14.21 -5.48
N GLY A 8 16.96 -13.91 -4.62
CA GLY A 8 16.10 -14.94 -4.07
C GLY A 8 15.04 -15.36 -5.08
N THR A 9 14.86 -16.66 -5.18
CA THR A 9 14.11 -17.30 -6.25
C THR A 9 12.70 -17.69 -5.81
N GLY A 10 12.31 -17.37 -4.57
CA GLY A 10 11.08 -17.83 -3.91
C GLY A 10 10.99 -19.36 -3.70
N LYS A 11 11.91 -20.14 -4.28
CA LYS A 11 11.98 -21.62 -4.21
C LYS A 11 13.39 -22.03 -3.78
N LYS A 12 13.51 -22.96 -2.82
CA LYS A 12 14.81 -23.51 -2.39
C LYS A 12 15.45 -24.28 -3.56
N PRO A 13 16.63 -23.87 -4.07
CA PRO A 13 17.36 -24.66 -5.06
C PRO A 13 17.77 -26.03 -4.47
N LYS A 14 17.76 -27.08 -5.30
CA LYS A 14 18.30 -28.38 -4.90
C LYS A 14 19.82 -28.26 -4.76
N GLY A 15 20.37 -28.66 -3.61
CA GLY A 15 21.81 -28.63 -3.34
C GLY A 15 22.35 -27.34 -2.68
N THR A 16 21.49 -26.44 -2.23
CA THR A 16 21.87 -25.21 -1.49
C THR A 16 21.33 -25.20 -0.06
N GLY A 17 22.13 -24.68 0.89
CA GLY A 17 21.76 -24.62 2.31
C GLY A 17 20.72 -23.53 2.62
N ARG A 18 20.75 -22.40 1.90
CA ARG A 18 19.93 -21.22 2.21
C ARG A 18 18.73 -21.06 1.27
N ARG A 19 17.56 -20.73 1.87
CA ARG A 19 16.44 -20.09 1.14
C ARG A 19 16.70 -18.59 1.16
N LEU A 20 17.25 -18.03 0.08
CA LEU A 20 17.20 -16.58 -0.07
C LEU A 20 15.76 -16.22 -0.46
N TYR A 21 14.95 -15.81 0.51
CA TYR A 21 13.64 -15.24 0.25
C TYR A 21 13.86 -13.76 -0.04
N THR A 22 13.91 -13.42 -1.31
CA THR A 22 13.73 -12.03 -1.71
C THR A 22 12.27 -11.87 -2.06
N ASP A 23 11.62 -10.94 -1.38
CA ASP A 23 10.31 -10.42 -1.76
C ASP A 23 10.52 -9.58 -3.03
N GLU A 24 10.82 -10.22 -4.17
CA GLU A 24 11.27 -9.57 -5.40
C GLU A 24 10.10 -8.95 -6.17
N ASN A 25 9.56 -7.87 -5.60
CA ASN A 25 9.26 -6.71 -6.42
C ASN A 25 9.15 -5.43 -5.59
N PRO A 26 10.26 -4.70 -5.34
CA PRO A 26 10.17 -3.39 -4.69
C PRO A 26 9.31 -2.39 -5.49
N LYS A 27 9.02 -2.65 -6.77
CA LYS A 27 8.11 -1.85 -7.61
C LYS A 27 6.67 -1.80 -7.08
N ASP A 28 6.23 -2.81 -6.33
CA ASP A 28 4.87 -2.86 -5.76
C ASP A 28 4.77 -2.21 -4.38
N THR A 29 5.90 -1.79 -3.81
CA THR A 29 5.93 -1.05 -2.56
C THR A 29 5.47 0.40 -2.77
N VAL A 30 4.68 0.91 -1.83
CA VAL A 30 4.26 2.31 -1.82
C VAL A 30 4.77 2.93 -0.53
N PRO A 31 5.75 3.85 -0.58
CA PRO A 31 6.25 4.48 0.64
C PRO A 31 5.16 5.41 1.20
N ILE A 32 4.94 5.27 2.51
CA ILE A 32 3.97 6.05 3.29
C ILE A 32 4.69 6.84 4.36
N LYS A 33 4.28 8.09 4.58
CA LYS A 33 4.77 8.93 5.67
C LYS A 33 3.59 9.49 6.46
N PHE A 34 3.71 9.52 7.79
CA PHE A 34 2.69 10.06 8.68
C PHE A 34 3.30 10.71 9.93
N ALA A 35 4.59 11.08 9.87
CA ALA A 35 5.29 11.71 10.97
C ALA A 35 4.62 13.05 11.34
N THR A 36 4.42 13.89 10.32
CA THR A 36 3.70 15.16 10.41
C THR A 36 2.31 15.08 9.76
N VAL A 37 1.48 16.11 9.99
CA VAL A 37 0.18 16.26 9.29
C VAL A 37 0.38 16.46 7.79
N ALA A 38 1.38 17.26 7.40
CA ALA A 38 1.73 17.50 6.00
C ALA A 38 2.14 16.19 5.29
N ASP A 39 2.92 15.33 5.95
CA ASP A 39 3.29 14.01 5.43
C ASP A 39 2.08 13.12 5.18
N ALA A 40 1.13 13.09 6.13
CA ALA A 40 -0.09 12.32 6.00
C ALA A 40 -0.95 12.82 4.83
N GLN A 41 -1.04 14.14 4.65
CA GLN A 41 -1.73 14.74 3.51
C GLN A 41 -1.04 14.42 2.17
N ALA A 42 0.30 14.51 2.12
CA ALA A 42 1.08 14.18 0.94
C ALA A 42 0.91 12.69 0.57
N THR A 43 0.97 11.80 1.57
CA THR A 43 0.71 10.37 1.39
C THR A 43 -0.70 10.11 0.87
N ALA A 44 -1.72 10.75 1.45
CA ALA A 44 -3.11 10.61 0.99
C ALA A 44 -3.29 11.10 -0.47
N ARG A 45 -2.68 12.25 -0.83
CA ARG A 45 -2.71 12.79 -2.21
C ARG A 45 -2.01 11.84 -3.19
N LYS A 46 -0.84 11.32 -2.82
CA LYS A 46 -0.09 10.34 -3.60
C LYS A 46 -0.93 9.09 -3.85
N VAL A 47 -1.44 8.45 -2.80
CA VAL A 47 -2.20 7.18 -2.91
C VAL A 47 -3.48 7.35 -3.74
N LYS A 48 -4.14 8.52 -3.69
CA LYS A 48 -5.27 8.80 -4.57
C LYS A 48 -4.88 8.78 -6.06
N ARG A 49 -3.68 9.26 -6.41
CA ARG A 49 -3.20 9.45 -7.78
C ARG A 49 -2.44 8.26 -8.37
N ILE A 50 -1.78 7.42 -7.56
CA ILE A 50 -0.99 6.29 -8.10
C ILE A 50 -1.83 5.34 -8.97
N ASN A 51 -1.19 4.73 -9.97
CA ASN A 51 -1.81 3.72 -10.81
C ASN A 51 -1.80 2.34 -10.12
N LYS A 52 -2.63 2.19 -9.09
CA LYS A 52 -2.88 0.93 -8.39
C LYS A 52 -4.39 0.66 -8.30
N PRO A 53 -4.82 -0.61 -8.21
CA PRO A 53 -6.23 -0.94 -8.06
C PRO A 53 -6.88 -0.25 -6.85
N TYR A 54 -8.19 0.01 -6.94
CA TYR A 54 -8.96 0.65 -5.86
C TYR A 54 -8.77 -0.07 -4.51
N ALA A 55 -8.90 -1.40 -4.49
CA ALA A 55 -8.69 -2.20 -3.29
C ALA A 55 -7.31 -1.96 -2.67
N ARG A 56 -6.26 -1.89 -3.50
CA ARG A 56 -4.88 -1.64 -3.04
C ARG A 56 -4.72 -0.25 -2.43
N LYS A 57 -5.35 0.77 -3.00
CA LYS A 57 -5.35 2.14 -2.44
C LYS A 57 -5.99 2.17 -1.04
N ILE A 58 -7.11 1.46 -0.86
CA ILE A 58 -7.82 1.38 0.42
C ILE A 58 -6.98 0.64 1.48
N GLN A 59 -6.29 -0.43 1.11
CA GLN A 59 -5.38 -1.15 2.01
C GLN A 59 -4.27 -0.22 2.52
N ILE A 60 -3.59 0.49 1.61
CA ILE A 60 -2.49 1.41 1.99
C ILE A 60 -2.99 2.48 2.97
N LEU A 61 -4.12 3.12 2.67
CA LEU A 61 -4.69 4.14 3.56
C LEU A 61 -5.14 3.56 4.91
N THR A 62 -5.58 2.30 4.94
CA THR A 62 -5.94 1.62 6.20
C THR A 62 -4.71 1.37 7.06
N VAL A 63 -3.59 0.95 6.46
CA VAL A 63 -2.32 0.81 7.18
C VAL A 63 -1.87 2.14 7.79
N VAL A 64 -1.96 3.24 7.02
CA VAL A 64 -1.63 4.58 7.52
C VAL A 64 -2.55 4.97 8.68
N GLU A 65 -3.86 4.75 8.56
CA GLU A 65 -4.83 5.07 9.61
C GLU A 65 -4.52 4.31 10.91
N GLN A 66 -4.30 2.99 10.83
CA GLN A 66 -4.05 2.18 12.02
C GLN A 66 -2.72 2.54 12.68
N ARG A 67 -1.64 2.69 11.91
CA ARG A 67 -0.35 3.11 12.45
C ARG A 67 -0.43 4.49 13.10
N ALA A 68 -1.17 5.42 12.50
CA ALA A 68 -1.39 6.74 13.09
C ALA A 68 -2.21 6.66 14.40
N LYS A 69 -3.23 5.81 14.49
CA LYS A 69 -4.00 5.60 15.73
C LYS A 69 -3.13 5.02 16.84
N VAL A 70 -2.37 3.96 16.55
CA VAL A 70 -1.46 3.33 17.52
C VAL A 70 -0.40 4.32 17.98
N ALA A 71 0.10 5.17 17.08
CA ALA A 71 1.07 6.21 17.41
C ALA A 71 0.48 7.47 18.08
N GLY A 72 -0.80 7.48 18.48
CA GLY A 72 -1.42 8.63 19.15
C GLY A 72 -1.57 9.87 18.25
N LYS A 73 -1.69 9.70 16.93
CA LYS A 73 -1.74 10.76 15.92
C LYS A 73 -3.15 10.88 15.29
N PRO A 74 -4.14 11.44 16.02
CA PRO A 74 -5.55 11.40 15.60
C PRO A 74 -5.84 12.20 14.32
N ARG A 75 -5.14 13.34 14.10
CA ARG A 75 -5.33 14.16 12.88
C ARG A 75 -4.89 13.41 11.62
N GLN A 76 -3.78 12.68 11.70
CA GLN A 76 -3.23 11.88 10.61
C GLN A 76 -4.14 10.68 10.30
N ALA A 77 -4.67 10.03 11.33
CA ALA A 77 -5.67 8.99 11.17
C ALA A 77 -6.94 9.52 10.50
N ALA A 78 -7.42 10.70 10.89
CA ALA A 78 -8.59 11.36 10.28
C ALA A 78 -8.36 11.68 8.79
N ILE A 79 -7.16 12.14 8.41
CA ILE A 79 -6.79 12.39 7.01
C ILE A 79 -6.88 11.10 6.19
N ALA A 80 -6.31 10.00 6.69
CA ALA A 80 -6.37 8.71 6.01
C ALA A 80 -7.81 8.20 5.89
N LYS A 81 -8.63 8.34 6.95
CA LYS A 81 -10.06 7.99 6.95
C LYS A 81 -10.83 8.77 5.89
N ARG A 82 -10.65 10.10 5.82
CA ARG A 82 -11.29 10.97 4.82
C ARG A 82 -10.88 10.59 3.40
N ALA A 83 -9.59 10.32 3.17
CA ALA A 83 -9.10 9.87 1.87
C ALA A 83 -9.74 8.55 1.41
N LYS A 84 -10.01 7.61 2.34
CA LYS A 84 -10.75 6.37 2.02
C LYS A 84 -12.20 6.65 1.64
N GLN A 85 -12.87 7.56 2.35
CA GLN A 85 -14.26 7.94 2.05
C GLN A 85 -14.37 8.57 0.66
N GLU A 86 -13.45 9.47 0.31
CA GLU A 86 -13.39 10.08 -1.02
C GLU A 86 -13.19 9.03 -2.13
N LEU A 87 -12.30 8.05 -1.91
CA LEU A 87 -12.09 6.97 -2.87
C LEU A 87 -13.31 6.06 -3.00
N ARG A 88 -13.99 5.75 -1.89
CA ARG A 88 -15.24 4.98 -1.89
C ARG A 88 -16.32 5.68 -2.70
N ALA A 89 -16.57 6.96 -2.41
CA ALA A 89 -17.57 7.75 -3.13
C ALA A 89 -17.29 7.78 -4.64
N LYS A 90 -16.04 8.02 -5.04
CA LYS A 90 -15.63 8.00 -6.45
C LYS A 90 -15.80 6.63 -7.12
N HIS A 91 -15.52 5.56 -6.39
CA HIS A 91 -15.64 4.20 -6.90
C HIS A 91 -17.11 3.81 -7.10
N GLU A 92 -17.97 4.13 -6.14
CA GLU A 92 -19.41 3.85 -6.24
C GLU A 92 -20.09 4.70 -7.32
N ALA A 93 -19.71 5.98 -7.46
CA ALA A 93 -20.19 6.81 -8.57
C ALA A 93 -19.86 6.21 -9.94
N LYS A 94 -18.63 5.70 -10.13
CA LYS A 94 -18.22 5.01 -11.37
C LYS A 94 -19.00 3.71 -11.62
N LYS A 95 -19.30 2.94 -10.57
CA LYS A 95 -20.14 1.74 -10.70
C LYS A 95 -21.55 2.10 -11.13
N GLY A 96 -22.14 3.13 -10.53
CA GLY A 96 -23.48 3.61 -10.88
C GLY A 96 -23.58 4.06 -12.34
N THR A 97 -22.57 4.77 -12.85
CA THR A 97 -22.53 5.16 -14.28
C THR A 97 -22.34 3.97 -15.22
N THR A 98 -21.65 2.92 -14.79
CA THR A 98 -21.42 1.71 -15.61
C THR A 98 -22.68 0.84 -15.70
N LYS A 99 -23.51 0.81 -14.65
CA LYS A 99 -24.80 0.10 -14.65
C LYS A 99 -25.91 0.80 -15.44
N LYS A 100 -25.77 2.10 -15.70
CA LYS A 100 -26.78 2.92 -16.38
C LYS A 100 -26.55 3.03 -17.89
N LYS A 101 -25.50 2.38 -18.40
CA LYS A 101 -25.08 2.33 -19.79
C LYS A 101 -25.22 0.90 -20.29
#